data_AF-A0AAT9GTU7-F1
#
_entry.id   AF-A0AAT9GTU7-F1
#
_cell.length_a   1.000
_cell.length_b   1.000
_cell.length_c   1.000
_cell.angle_alpha   90.00
_cell.angle_beta   90.00
_cell.angle_gamma   90.00
#
_symmetry.space_group_name_H-M   'P 1'
#
loop_
_entity.id
_entity.type
_entity.pdbx_description
1 polymer ?
#
loop_
_entity_poly.entity_id
_entity_poly.type
_entity_poly.pdbx_seq_one_letter_code
_entity_poly.pdbx_strand_id
1 'polypeptide(L)' 'MDIFEMICEKAFRSRAGKTVILRVYDDRVEVTGDFFTTDDNLAKIESYLSMLEKPDNVFILGVEVDELYEKVLECVKK' A
#
# COMPACT_ATOMS: atom_id res chain seq x y z
N MET A 1 4.60 2.82 24.96
CA MET A 1 3.74 1.92 24.17
C MET A 1 3.11 2.82 23.14
N ASP A 2 3.83 3.00 22.04
CA ASP A 2 3.42 3.89 20.96
C ASP A 2 2.12 3.34 20.38
N ILE A 3 1.05 4.11 20.56
CA ILE A 3 -0.23 3.84 19.90
C ILE A 3 0.00 4.37 18.48
N PHE A 4 0.44 3.50 17.56
CA PHE A 4 0.48 3.84 16.14
C PHE A 4 -0.96 4.16 15.71
N GLU A 5 -1.26 5.44 15.47
CA GLU A 5 -2.60 5.86 15.06
C GLU A 5 -2.83 5.39 13.62
N MET A 6 -3.82 4.53 13.43
CA MET A 6 -4.23 4.08 12.11
C MET A 6 -5.01 5.22 11.44
N ILE A 7 -4.42 5.83 10.42
CA ILE A 7 -5.03 6.90 9.62
C ILE A 7 -6.24 6.35 8.87
N CYS A 8 -6.07 5.19 8.22
CA CYS A 8 -7.13 4.56 7.45
C CYS A 8 -6.88 3.06 7.20
N GLU A 9 -7.96 2.36 6.86
CA GLU A 9 -7.91 1.05 6.19
C GLU A 9 -8.78 1.11 4.93
N LYS A 10 -8.28 0.58 3.81
CA LYS A 10 -9.01 0.45 2.55
C LYS A 10 -8.90 -0.99 2.04
N ALA A 11 -10.04 -1.65 1.89
CA ALA A 11 -10.14 -2.88 1.12
C ALA A 11 -10.68 -2.56 -0.27
N PHE A 12 -9.97 -2.97 -1.32
CA PHE A 12 -10.39 -2.73 -2.70
C PHE A 12 -10.00 -3.88 -3.62
N ARG A 13 -10.59 -3.88 -4.82
CA ARG A 13 -10.23 -4.80 -5.90
C ARG A 13 -9.37 -4.04 -6.90
N SER A 14 -8.17 -4.53 -7.18
CA SER A 14 -7.31 -4.00 -8.24
C SER A 14 -7.96 -4.17 -9.61
N ARG A 15 -7.49 -3.43 -10.62
CA ARG A 15 -7.91 -3.60 -12.02
C ARG A 15 -7.77 -5.03 -12.54
N ALA A 16 -6.76 -5.76 -12.06
CA ALA A 16 -6.56 -7.17 -12.44
C ALA A 16 -7.39 -8.16 -11.60
N GLY A 17 -8.29 -7.67 -10.74
CA GLY A 17 -9.20 -8.49 -9.95
C GLY A 17 -8.56 -9.10 -8.70
N LYS A 18 -7.48 -8.51 -8.18
CA LYS A 18 -6.88 -8.89 -6.89
C LYS A 18 -7.51 -8.12 -5.75
N THR A 19 -7.77 -8.79 -4.64
CA THR A 19 -8.14 -8.21 -3.37
C THR A 19 -6.91 -7.63 -2.69
N VAL A 20 -6.96 -6.34 -2.38
CA VAL A 20 -5.90 -5.61 -1.69
C VAL A 20 -6.49 -4.97 -0.43
N ILE A 21 -5.78 -5.11 0.68
CA ILE A 21 -6.05 -4.44 1.94
C ILE A 21 -4.85 -3.52 2.21
N LEU A 22 -5.11 -2.23 2.19
CA LEU A 22 -4.16 -1.17 2.48
C LEU A 22 -4.45 -0.62 3.88
N ARG A 23 -3.47 -0.68 4.78
CA ARG A 23 -3.53 -0.02 6.09
C ARG A 23 -2.49 1.08 6.12
N VAL A 24 -2.94 2.29 6.44
CA VAL A 24 -2.07 3.46 6.55
C VAL A 24 -2.06 3.89 8.01
N TYR A 25 -0.87 3.95 8.57
CA TYR A 25 -0.58 4.47 9.90
C TYR A 25 0.24 5.75 9.76
N ASP A 26 0.44 6.48 10.85
CA ASP A 26 1.24 7.72 10.83
C ASP A 26 2.68 7.54 10.32
N ASP A 27 3.30 6.38 10.53
CA ASP A 27 4.71 6.12 10.23
C ASP A 27 4.96 4.98 9.23
N ARG A 28 3.92 4.20 8.88
CA ARG A 28 4.05 3.01 8.03
C ARG A 28 2.82 2.74 7.20
N VAL A 29 3.03 1.99 6.12
CA VAL A 29 1.97 1.46 5.26
C VAL A 29 2.11 -0.05 5.24
N GLU A 30 0.99 -0.78 5.37
CA GLU A 30 0.95 -2.22 5.20
C GLU A 30 0.05 -2.57 4.01
N VAL A 31 0.53 -3.45 3.14
CA VAL A 31 -0.19 -3.92 1.95
C VAL A 31 -0.33 -5.43 2.05
N THR A 32 -1.56 -5.91 2.23
CA THR A 32 -1.86 -7.36 2.26
C THR A 32 -2.95 -7.72 1.26
N GLY A 33 -3.09 -8.99 0.88
CA GLY A 33 -4.08 -9.36 -0.13
C GLY A 33 -3.84 -10.70 -0.81
N ASP A 34 -4.50 -10.91 -1.96
CA ASP A 34 -4.42 -12.13 -2.79
C ASP A 34 -3.55 -11.94 -4.07
N PHE A 35 -2.54 -11.10 -3.97
CA PHE A 35 -1.57 -10.80 -5.03
C PHE A 35 -0.27 -11.59 -4.89
N PHE A 36 0.62 -11.50 -5.89
CA PHE A 36 1.92 -12.17 -5.85
C PHE A 36 3.06 -11.15 -5.93
N THR A 37 3.99 -11.21 -4.98
CA THR A 37 5.24 -10.43 -4.99
C THR A 37 6.28 -11.12 -4.11
N THR A 38 7.50 -10.61 -4.07
CA THR A 38 8.53 -11.04 -3.11
C THR A 38 8.46 -10.20 -1.85
N ASP A 39 8.91 -10.74 -0.72
CA ASP A 39 8.96 -9.99 0.55
C ASP A 39 9.81 -8.72 0.42
N ASP A 40 10.93 -8.79 -0.31
CA ASP A 40 11.80 -7.64 -0.60
C ASP A 40 11.08 -6.53 -1.41
N ASN A 41 10.26 -6.91 -2.39
CA ASN A 41 9.49 -5.95 -3.17
C ASN A 41 8.36 -5.35 -2.34
N LEU A 42 7.66 -6.17 -1.55
CA LEU A 42 6.59 -5.72 -0.68
C LEU A 42 7.09 -4.70 0.33
N ALA A 43 8.19 -5.03 1.03
CA ALA A 43 8.81 -4.14 2.02
C ALA A 43 9.26 -2.81 1.40
N LYS A 44 9.81 -2.83 0.18
CA LYS A 44 10.15 -1.60 -0.54
C LYS A 44 8.90 -0.79 -0.86
N ILE A 45 7.86 -1.42 -1.39
CA ILE A 45 6.60 -0.73 -1.72
C ILE A 45 6.02 -0.06 -0.48
N GLU A 46 5.90 -0.78 0.62
CA GLU A 46 5.43 -0.26 1.91
C GLU A 46 6.28 0.92 2.39
N SER A 47 7.61 0.82 2.28
CA SER A 47 8.55 1.89 2.64
C SER A 47 8.43 3.13 1.75
N TYR A 48 8.23 2.98 0.43
CA TYR A 48 8.04 4.13 -0.47
C TYR A 48 6.68 4.80 -0.19
N LEU A 49 5.64 3.99 -0.04
CA LEU A 49 4.28 4.49 0.23
C LEU A 49 4.19 5.22 1.57
N SER A 50 4.90 4.77 2.61
CA SER A 50 4.94 5.47 3.91
C SER A 50 5.63 6.84 3.82
N MET A 51 6.50 7.05 2.84
CA MET A 51 7.14 8.33 2.55
C MET A 51 6.33 9.20 1.57
N LEU A 52 5.15 8.74 1.15
CA LEU A 52 4.34 9.35 0.09
C LEU A 52 5.10 9.48 -1.24
N GLU A 53 5.95 8.49 -1.52
CA GLU A 53 6.69 8.39 -2.78
C GLU A 53 6.12 7.24 -3.62
N LYS A 54 6.19 7.41 -4.94
CA LYS A 54 5.76 6.38 -5.88
C LYS A 54 6.93 5.41 -6.16
N PRO A 55 6.76 4.10 -5.94
CA PRO A 55 7.79 3.12 -6.28
C PRO A 55 7.96 2.95 -7.80
N ASP A 56 9.19 3.07 -8.33
CA ASP A 56 9.46 3.01 -9.79
C ASP A 56 10.08 1.68 -10.27
N ASN A 57 10.71 0.88 -9.39
CA ASN A 57 11.48 -0.33 -9.76
C ASN A 57 11.08 -1.58 -8.96
N VAL A 58 9.82 -1.67 -8.54
CA VAL A 58 9.25 -2.78 -7.78
C VAL A 58 7.89 -3.13 -8.34
N PHE A 59 7.44 -4.36 -8.15
CA PHE A 59 6.19 -4.83 -8.74
C PHE A 59 5.37 -5.71 -7.79
N ILE A 60 4.06 -5.68 -7.97
CA ILE A 60 3.11 -6.66 -7.44
C ILE A 60 2.32 -7.21 -8.62
N LEU A 61 2.41 -8.53 -8.85
CA LEU A 61 1.67 -9.16 -9.94
C LEU A 61 0.17 -9.09 -9.65
N GLY A 62 -0.54 -8.39 -10.54
CA GLY A 62 -1.98 -8.18 -10.46
C GLY A 62 -2.40 -6.98 -9.61
N VAL A 63 -1.48 -6.10 -9.21
CA VAL A 63 -1.82 -4.83 -8.57
C VAL A 63 -0.93 -3.75 -9.17
N GLU A 64 -1.54 -2.73 -9.76
CA GLU A 64 -0.78 -1.59 -10.28
C GLU A 64 -0.32 -0.72 -9.10
N VAL A 65 0.95 -0.31 -9.11
CA VAL A 65 1.53 0.53 -8.05
C VAL A 65 0.79 1.88 -7.97
N ASP A 66 0.33 2.41 -9.10
CA ASP A 66 -0.45 3.63 -9.20
C ASP A 66 -1.74 3.54 -8.40
N GLU A 67 -2.43 2.39 -8.44
CA GLU A 67 -3.66 2.17 -7.68
C GLU A 67 -3.40 2.22 -6.17
N LEU A 68 -2.30 1.61 -5.72
CA LEU A 68 -1.91 1.66 -4.30
C LEU A 68 -1.60 3.09 -3.86
N TYR A 69 -0.79 3.80 -4.65
CA TYR A 69 -0.39 5.16 -4.33
C TYR A 69 -1.58 6.12 -4.29
N GLU A 70 -2.51 6.03 -5.24
CA GLU A 70 -3.77 6.78 -5.22
C GLU A 70 -4.56 6.53 -3.93
N LYS A 71 -4.67 5.27 -3.50
CA LYS A 71 -5.41 4.89 -2.29
C LYS A 71 -4.75 5.38 -1.00
N VAL A 72 -3.42 5.45 -0.95
CA VAL A 72 -2.67 6.09 0.14
C VAL A 72 -2.95 7.58 0.19
N LEU A 73 -2.88 8.27 -0.96
CA LEU A 73 -3.13 9.71 -1.03
C LEU A 73 -4.57 10.07 -0.60
N GLU A 74 -5.56 9.25 -0.94
CA GLU A 74 -6.95 9.40 -0.47
C GLU A 74 -7.08 9.36 1.07
N CYS A 75 -6.16 8.69 1.78
CA CYS A 75 -6.19 8.63 3.23
C CYS A 75 -5.55 9.85 3.89
N VAL A 76 -4.47 10.36 3.29
CA VAL A 76 -3.69 11.47 3.87
C VAL A 76 -4.29 12.84 3.48
N LYS A 77 -4.85 12.97 2.27
CA LYS A 77 -5.39 14.25 1.76
C LYS A 77 -6.89 14.43 2.05
N LYS A 78 -7.35 14.10 3.27
CA LYS A 78 -8.76 14.24 3.69
C LYS A 78 -9.43 15.51 3.15
#